data_AF-A0A847GC68-F1
#
_entry.id   AF-A0A847GC68-F1
#
_cell.length_a   1.000
_cell.length_b   1.000
_cell.length_c   1.000
_cell.angle_alpha   90.00
_cell.angle_beta   90.00
_cell.angle_gamma   90.00
#
_symmetry.space_group_name_H-M   'P 1'
#
loop_
_entity.id
_entity.type
_entity.pdbx_description
1 polymer ?
#
loop_
_entity_poly.entity_id
_entity_poly.type
_entity_poly.pdbx_seq_one_letter_code
_entity_poly.pdbx_strand_id
1 'polypeptide(L)'
;MGKTLVRRKLNERAEFTVLVTGAAGNPQYQWSKEVFSKADKAFSDIPGADGPTYVINGVKASDEGRYVCRVTDSVTTVYGPVYTLMLGSEPVTERVPAAGMTGLAALAALLGACGAAARRRRK
;
A
#
# COMPACT_ATOMS: atom_id res chain seq x y z
N MET A 1 9.70 -2.58 8.53
CA MET A 1 8.95 -3.43 7.60
C MET A 1 8.83 -2.67 6.29
N GLY A 2 9.41 -3.17 5.19
CA GLY A 2 9.35 -2.49 3.89
C GLY A 2 7.92 -2.39 3.37
N LYS A 3 7.63 -1.35 2.58
CA LYS A 3 6.33 -1.22 1.91
C LYS A 3 6.15 -2.39 0.93
N THR A 4 5.18 -3.26 1.20
CA THR A 4 4.82 -4.36 0.29
C THR A 4 3.89 -3.91 -0.82
N LEU A 5 3.19 -2.79 -0.66
CA LEU A 5 2.42 -2.15 -1.72
C LEU A 5 3.31 -1.17 -2.49
N VAL A 6 3.41 -1.36 -3.81
CA VAL A 6 4.16 -0.50 -4.72
C VAL A 6 3.21 0.05 -5.77
N ARG A 7 3.08 1.38 -5.83
CA ARG A 7 2.29 2.08 -6.84
C ARG A 7 3.18 2.71 -7.89
N ARG A 8 2.95 2.43 -9.16
CA ARG A 8 3.71 3.03 -10.27
C ARG A 8 2.80 3.46 -11.40
N LYS A 9 3.19 4.50 -12.13
CA LYS A 9 2.55 4.87 -13.39
C LYS A 9 3.11 4.02 -14.53
N LEU A 10 2.42 4.07 -15.67
CA LEU A 10 2.91 3.46 -16.90
C LEU A 10 4.30 3.99 -17.24
N ASN A 11 5.17 3.12 -17.73
CA ASN A 11 6.56 3.39 -18.10
C ASN A 11 7.49 3.80 -16.94
N GLU A 12 7.05 3.78 -15.68
CA GLU A 12 7.95 3.97 -14.54
C GLU A 12 8.75 2.70 -14.22
N ARG A 13 9.78 2.84 -13.38
CA ARG A 13 10.55 1.72 -12.83
C ARG A 13 9.95 1.24 -11.51
N ALA A 14 9.69 -0.06 -11.42
CA ALA A 14 9.36 -0.74 -10.16
C ALA A 14 10.54 -1.63 -9.72
N GLU A 15 10.73 -1.75 -8.40
CA GLU A 15 11.80 -2.54 -7.82
C GLU A 15 11.29 -3.23 -6.55
N PHE A 16 11.59 -4.52 -6.43
CA PHE A 16 11.32 -5.33 -5.25
C PHE A 16 12.62 -5.95 -4.77
N THR A 17 12.88 -5.87 -3.47
CA THR A 17 14.13 -6.36 -2.88
C THR A 17 13.82 -7.23 -1.69
N VAL A 18 14.51 -8.36 -1.56
CA VAL A 18 14.52 -9.16 -0.33
C VAL A 18 15.88 -9.09 0.32
N LEU A 19 15.87 -8.89 1.64
CA LEU A 19 17.07 -8.99 2.45
C LEU A 19 17.04 -10.34 3.17
N VAL A 20 18.11 -11.12 3.00
CA VAL A 20 18.27 -12.43 3.63
C VAL A 20 19.33 -12.32 4.72
N THR A 21 19.02 -12.84 5.90
CA THR A 21 19.94 -12.88 7.04
C THR A 21 20.07 -14.32 7.53
N GLY A 22 21.30 -14.79 7.77
CA GLY A 22 21.56 -16.12 8.34
C GLY A 22 21.43 -17.29 7.36
N ALA A 23 21.59 -17.06 6.05
CA ALA A 23 21.61 -18.14 5.07
C ALA A 23 22.82 -19.05 5.25
N ALA A 24 22.62 -20.35 5.05
CA ALA A 24 23.71 -21.33 4.98
C ALA A 24 24.23 -21.45 3.55
N GLY A 25 25.50 -21.07 3.33
CA GLY A 25 26.11 -21.10 2.00
C GLY A 25 25.65 -19.95 1.09
N ASN A 26 25.53 -20.22 -0.21
CA ASN A 26 25.13 -19.22 -1.20
C ASN A 26 23.62 -19.29 -1.48
N PRO A 27 22.80 -18.32 -1.04
CA PRO A 27 21.36 -18.34 -1.26
C PRO A 27 21.02 -18.18 -2.74
N GLN A 28 20.10 -19.01 -3.23
CA GLN A 28 19.51 -18.94 -4.55
C GLN A 28 18.16 -18.23 -4.45
N TYR A 29 17.88 -17.32 -5.38
CA TYR A 29 16.62 -16.57 -5.41
C TYR A 29 15.82 -17.00 -6.62
N GLN A 30 14.49 -16.94 -6.49
CA GLN A 30 13.58 -17.07 -7.61
C GLN A 30 12.36 -16.20 -7.34
N TRP A 31 12.12 -15.21 -8.19
CA TRP A 31 10.91 -14.42 -8.16
C TRP A 31 9.80 -15.09 -8.95
N SER A 32 8.59 -15.01 -8.42
CA SER A 32 7.39 -15.59 -9.02
C SER A 32 6.25 -14.57 -8.98
N LYS A 33 5.43 -14.57 -10.03
CA LYS A 33 4.22 -13.73 -10.12
C LYS A 33 2.98 -14.59 -9.91
N GLU A 34 1.99 -14.06 -9.18
CA GLU A 34 0.68 -14.70 -9.05
C GLU A 34 0.00 -14.77 -10.42
N VAL A 35 -0.45 -15.97 -10.77
CA VAL A 35 -1.21 -16.27 -11.98
C VAL A 35 -2.60 -16.70 -11.55
N PHE A 36 -3.61 -15.99 -12.05
CA PHE A 36 -5.00 -16.36 -11.84
C PHE A 36 -5.33 -17.58 -12.71
N SER A 37 -5.39 -18.76 -12.08
CA SER A 37 -5.95 -19.97 -12.68
C SER A 37 -7.37 -20.17 -12.17
N LYS A 38 -8.22 -20.81 -12.98
CA LYS A 38 -9.57 -21.25 -12.58
C LYS A 38 -9.56 -22.21 -11.39
N ALA A 39 -8.44 -22.91 -11.17
CA ALA A 39 -8.34 -23.96 -10.18
C ALA A 39 -7.82 -23.48 -8.83
N ASP A 40 -6.92 -22.49 -8.77
CA ASP A 40 -6.39 -21.92 -7.51
C ASP A 40 -5.52 -20.67 -7.78
N LYS A 41 -5.22 -19.91 -6.73
CA LYS A 41 -4.15 -18.89 -6.75
C LYS A 41 -2.80 -19.58 -6.81
N ALA A 42 -2.14 -19.53 -7.96
CA ALA A 42 -0.81 -20.11 -8.16
C ALA A 42 0.24 -19.01 -8.38
N PHE A 43 1.50 -19.31 -8.09
CA PHE A 43 2.63 -18.46 -8.47
C PHE A 43 3.43 -19.16 -9.57
N SER A 44 3.75 -18.43 -10.64
CA SER A 44 4.63 -18.90 -11.71
C SER A 44 5.95 -18.17 -11.64
N ASP A 45 7.04 -18.92 -11.76
CA ASP A 45 8.40 -18.38 -11.76
C ASP A 45 8.61 -17.43 -12.96
N ILE A 46 9.29 -16.32 -12.70
CA ILE A 46 9.66 -15.33 -13.70
C ILE A 46 11.04 -15.72 -14.23
N PRO A 47 11.18 -16.03 -15.54
CA PRO A 47 12.46 -16.44 -16.10
C PRO A 47 13.56 -15.39 -15.89
N GLY A 48 14.72 -15.82 -15.38
CA GLY A 48 15.89 -14.96 -15.16
C GLY A 48 15.77 -14.00 -13.98
N ALA A 49 14.72 -14.09 -13.16
CA ALA A 49 14.60 -13.29 -11.94
C ALA A 49 15.16 -14.06 -10.74
N ASP A 50 16.49 -14.18 -10.70
CA ASP A 50 17.26 -15.01 -9.76
C ASP A 50 18.15 -14.19 -8.81
N GLY A 51 17.93 -12.88 -8.76
CA GLY A 51 18.63 -11.95 -7.88
C GLY A 51 17.86 -11.59 -6.61
N PRO A 52 18.55 -10.98 -5.62
CA PRO A 52 17.91 -10.42 -4.42
C PRO A 52 16.98 -9.24 -4.74
N THR A 53 17.15 -8.62 -5.90
CA THR A 53 16.33 -7.54 -6.42
C THR A 53 15.73 -7.91 -7.77
N TYR A 54 14.42 -7.72 -7.91
CA TYR A 54 13.71 -7.82 -9.18
C TYR A 54 13.27 -6.44 -9.65
N VAL A 55 13.60 -6.08 -10.90
CA VAL A 55 13.33 -4.78 -11.50
C VAL A 55 12.42 -4.93 -12.70
N ILE A 56 11.40 -4.08 -12.77
CA ILE A 56 10.55 -3.91 -13.95
C ILE A 56 10.87 -2.54 -14.53
N ASN A 57 11.45 -2.53 -15.73
CA ASN A 57 11.72 -1.31 -16.48
C ASN A 57 10.53 -1.02 -17.38
N GLY A 58 9.79 0.03 -17.06
CA GLY A 58 8.64 0.45 -17.84
C GLY A 58 7.38 -0.36 -17.53
N VAL A 59 6.80 -0.10 -16.35
CA VAL A 59 5.58 -0.79 -15.89
C VAL A 59 4.44 -0.66 -16.90
N LYS A 60 3.75 -1.77 -17.19
CA LYS A 60 2.51 -1.85 -17.98
C LYS A 60 1.37 -2.45 -17.15
N ALA A 61 0.14 -2.34 -17.65
CA ALA A 61 -1.04 -2.89 -16.95
C ALA A 61 -0.94 -4.39 -16.66
N SER A 62 -0.33 -5.18 -17.55
CA SER A 62 -0.13 -6.62 -17.31
C SER A 62 0.93 -6.95 -16.25
N ASP A 63 1.67 -5.95 -15.76
CA ASP A 63 2.60 -6.12 -14.65
C ASP A 63 1.90 -5.99 -13.30
N GLU A 64 0.67 -5.47 -13.23
CA GLU A 64 -0.08 -5.46 -11.97
C GLU A 64 -0.25 -6.87 -11.42
N GLY A 65 -0.21 -6.99 -10.09
CA GLY A 65 -0.37 -8.27 -9.40
C GLY A 65 0.57 -8.45 -8.22
N ARG A 66 0.60 -9.68 -7.72
CA ARG A 66 1.35 -10.08 -6.53
C ARG A 66 2.62 -10.82 -6.91
N TYR A 67 3.71 -10.47 -6.25
CA TYR A 67 5.05 -10.99 -6.48
C TYR A 67 5.61 -11.53 -5.17
N VAL A 68 6.26 -12.69 -5.23
CA VAL A 68 6.94 -13.29 -4.08
C VAL A 68 8.33 -13.76 -4.51
N CYS A 69 9.30 -13.61 -3.62
CA CYS A 69 10.62 -14.21 -3.81
C CYS A 69 10.71 -15.47 -2.94
N ARG A 70 11.09 -16.58 -3.57
CA ARG A 70 11.51 -17.80 -2.89
C ARG A 70 13.03 -17.79 -2.80
N VAL A 71 13.56 -17.98 -1.60
CA VAL A 71 14.99 -18.08 -1.35
C VAL A 71 15.29 -19.48 -0.85
N THR A 72 16.20 -20.17 -1.54
CA THR A 72 16.66 -21.51 -1.18
C THR A 72 18.14 -21.45 -0.84
N ASP A 73 18.52 -21.92 0.33
CA ASP A 73 19.92 -22.10 0.71
C ASP A 73 20.26 -23.60 0.77
N SER A 74 21.42 -23.97 1.31
CA SER A 74 21.84 -25.39 1.35
C SER A 74 21.00 -26.27 2.28
N VAL A 75 20.11 -25.69 3.09
CA VAL A 75 19.37 -26.39 4.15
C VAL A 75 17.86 -26.26 3.96
N THR A 76 17.38 -25.08 3.56
CA THR A 76 15.96 -24.76 3.60
C THR A 76 15.52 -23.85 2.44
N THR A 77 14.21 -23.75 2.28
CA THR A 77 13.57 -22.82 1.37
C THR A 77 12.57 -21.96 2.14
N VAL A 78 12.69 -20.64 1.99
CA VAL A 78 11.87 -19.65 2.68
C VAL A 78 11.25 -18.70 1.66
N TYR A 79 10.01 -18.28 1.93
CA TYR A 79 9.32 -17.28 1.12
C TYR A 79 9.42 -15.91 1.78
N GLY A 80 9.79 -14.90 1.00
CA GLY A 80 9.78 -13.50 1.41
C GLY A 80 8.37 -12.93 1.53
N PRO A 81 8.24 -11.63 1.87
CA PRO A 81 6.95 -10.95 1.86
C PRO A 81 6.37 -10.90 0.45
N VAL A 82 5.03 -10.86 0.37
CA VAL A 82 4.34 -10.67 -0.91
C VAL A 82 4.28 -9.18 -1.25
N TYR A 83 4.90 -8.80 -2.36
CA TYR A 83 4.81 -7.48 -2.94
C TYR A 83 3.58 -7.38 -3.85
N THR A 84 2.88 -6.25 -3.83
CA THR A 84 1.74 -5.97 -4.71
C THR A 84 2.04 -4.76 -5.56
N LEU A 85 2.09 -4.94 -6.87
CA LEU A 85 2.22 -3.87 -7.84
C LEU A 85 0.83 -3.46 -8.33
N MET A 86 0.54 -2.16 -8.26
CA MET A 86 -0.66 -1.59 -8.85
C MET A 86 -0.34 -0.31 -9.61
N LEU A 87 -1.12 -0.04 -10.65
CA LEU A 87 -1.05 1.20 -11.38
C LEU A 87 -1.65 2.35 -10.55
N GLY A 88 -0.98 3.49 -10.60
CA GLY A 88 -1.45 4.72 -9.97
C GLY A 88 -0.35 5.47 -9.24
N SER A 89 -0.72 6.63 -8.68
CA SER A 89 0.15 7.39 -7.80
C SER A 89 -0.02 6.95 -6.34
N GLU A 90 1.04 7.15 -5.54
CA GLU A 90 0.88 7.17 -4.08
C GLU A 90 -0.23 8.18 -3.72
N PRO A 91 -1.08 7.87 -2.73
CA PRO A 91 -2.09 8.79 -2.28
C PRO A 91 -1.40 10.06 -1.76
N VAL A 92 -1.69 11.21 -2.39
CA VAL A 92 -1.28 12.50 -1.85
C VAL A 92 -2.03 12.67 -0.55
N THR A 93 -1.32 12.58 0.56
CA THR A 93 -1.92 12.91 1.86
C THR A 93 -2.00 14.42 1.94
N GLU A 94 -3.02 15.00 1.33
CA GLU A 94 -3.32 16.41 1.54
C GLU A 94 -3.62 16.58 3.03
N ARG A 95 -2.73 17.30 3.73
CA ARG A 95 -3.01 17.76 5.09
C ARG A 95 -4.18 18.71 4.97
N VAL A 96 -5.41 18.23 5.17
CA VAL A 96 -6.57 19.10 5.32
C VAL A 96 -6.22 20.05 6.48
N PRO A 97 -6.17 21.38 6.28
CA PRO A 97 -5.94 22.28 7.40
C PRO A 97 -7.07 22.05 8.41
N ALA A 98 -6.71 21.60 9.61
CA ALA A 98 -7.65 21.32 10.70
C ALA A 98 -8.48 22.56 11.13
N ALA A 99 -8.25 23.73 10.52
CA ALA A 99 -8.98 24.97 10.73
C ALA A 99 -10.38 25.01 10.08
N GLY A 100 -10.76 24.02 9.26
CA GLY A 100 -12.09 24.01 8.60
C GLY A 100 -13.27 23.64 9.51
N MET A 101 -13.03 23.03 10.68
CA MET A 101 -14.10 22.57 11.58
C MET A 101 -14.51 23.61 12.63
N THR A 102 -13.78 24.71 12.80
CA THR A 102 -14.15 25.78 13.74
C THR A 102 -15.11 26.81 13.15
N GLY A 103 -15.32 26.81 11.83
CA GLY A 103 -16.17 27.79 11.14
C GLY A 103 -17.68 27.63 11.37
N LEU A 104 -18.16 26.44 11.75
CA LEU A 104 -19.59 26.15 11.91
C LEU A 104 -20.11 26.30 13.35
N ALA A 105 -19.25 26.53 14.35
CA ALA A 105 -19.68 26.74 15.73
C ALA A 105 -20.01 28.22 16.06
N ALA A 106 -19.61 29.17 15.21
CA ALA A 106 -19.68 30.60 15.56
C ALA A 106 -21.01 31.29 15.22
N LEU A 107 -21.97 30.63 14.53
CA LEU A 107 -23.24 31.28 14.15
C LEU A 107 -24.44 30.98 15.05
N ALA A 108 -24.33 30.08 16.03
CA ALA A 108 -25.46 29.66 16.86
C ALA A 108 -25.63 30.44 18.19
N ALA A 109 -24.76 31.39 18.51
CA ALA A 109 -24.71 31.99 19.86
C ALA A 109 -25.33 33.39 20.01
N LEU A 110 -25.91 34.01 18.97
CA LEU A 110 -26.38 35.41 19.04
C LEU A 110 -27.91 35.62 19.01
N LEU A 111 -28.74 34.57 19.04
CA LEU A 111 -30.21 34.72 19.08
C LEU A 111 -30.87 34.20 20.38
N GLY A 112 -30.10 33.68 21.34
CA GLY A 112 -30.63 32.97 22.51
C GLY A 112 -30.95 33.81 23.76
N ALA A 113 -30.61 35.11 23.82
CA ALA A 113 -30.63 35.86 25.09
C ALA A 113 -31.84 36.78 25.31
N CYS A 114 -32.74 36.99 24.33
CA CYS A 114 -33.91 37.86 24.51
C CYS A 114 -35.21 37.12 24.87
N GLY A 115 -35.23 35.79 24.84
CA GLY A 115 -36.48 35.00 24.92
C GLY A 115 -37.05 34.72 26.32
N ALA A 116 -36.30 34.93 27.40
CA ALA A 116 -36.66 34.38 28.71
C ALA A 116 -37.30 35.36 29.73
N ALA A 117 -37.37 36.67 29.45
CA ALA A 117 -37.84 37.65 30.44
C ALA A 117 -39.33 38.03 30.34
N ALA A 118 -40.07 37.55 29.33
CA ALA A 118 -41.43 38.04 29.06
C ALA A 118 -42.57 37.20 29.66
N ARG A 119 -42.30 36.20 30.50
CA ARG A 119 -43.35 35.30 31.02
C ARG A 119 -43.35 35.13 32.53
N ARG A 120 -43.55 36.23 33.26
CA ARG A 120 -44.21 36.19 34.58
C ARG A 120 -44.65 37.59 35.01
N ARG A 121 -45.86 37.97 34.60
CA ARG A 121 -46.79 38.86 35.32
C ARG A 121 -48.02 39.11 34.43
N ARG A 122 -49.14 38.45 34.73
CA ARG A 122 -50.49 39.05 34.69
C ARG A 122 -51.54 38.06 35.20
N LYS A 123 -52.16 38.50 36.30
CA LYS A 123 -53.39 38.09 36.99
C LYS A 123 -53.48 36.68 37.53
#